data_AF-A0A9E2QYJ7-F1
#
_entry.id   AF-A0A9E2QYJ7-F1
#
_cell.length_a   1.000
_cell.length_b   1.000
_cell.length_c   1.000
_cell.angle_alpha   90.00
_cell.angle_beta   90.00
_cell.angle_gamma   90.00
#
_symmetry.space_group_name_H-M   'P 1'
#
loop_
_entity.id
_entity.type
_entity.pdbx_description
1 polymer ?
#
loop_
_entity_poly.entity_id
_entity_poly.type
_entity_poly.pdbx_seq_one_letter_code
_entity_poly.pdbx_strand_id
1 'polypeptide(L)'
;MESESVLVKAYFRRHYLPICLLLLTWGSYFIYLFSRILSFRPDGFYFGHEFIWSDWPLHITIATTFATKPPSFWFTYHPFYAGGQMTYPFVADAISGLLMRIGLPLIPAMVLPSILTVLLLLVSLYVFLYALLRSRSAAYLAINLFFLSAGFGFIHYIQHLINQPGVNPFLSEAPFGRFDQYAWYGSNVIEALLVPQRAFLLGLLVATAALAIFIRSIHNRSRAGLITAGVLAGCLPIIHPHSFIATVVISAVLCLFYWWRWRWLMHFVLPAAVISGLLYAVFIAGGIQISHFMSWQPGYTSRSFSDWFVMWGWIWGMMLPLAVIGVIFGWKRFSADFRAVIIAGALLFTAGNLILFQPISWDN
;
A
#
# COMPACT_ATOMS: atom_id res chain seq x y z
N MET A 1 -3.51 -36.43 5.49
CA MET A 1 -3.79 -35.82 4.18
C MET A 1 -5.29 -35.64 3.94
N GLU A 2 -6.13 -36.66 4.10
CA GLU A 2 -7.58 -36.53 3.85
C GLU A 2 -8.27 -35.49 4.76
N SER A 3 -7.92 -35.47 6.06
CA SER A 3 -8.46 -34.51 7.05
C SER A 3 -8.05 -33.06 6.79
N GLU A 4 -6.80 -32.81 6.38
CA GLU A 4 -6.33 -31.48 5.98
C GLU A 4 -7.03 -31.00 4.71
N SER A 5 -7.25 -31.87 3.73
CA SER A 5 -7.96 -31.50 2.49
C SER A 5 -9.40 -31.06 2.77
N VAL A 6 -10.08 -31.71 3.73
CA VAL A 6 -11.44 -31.38 4.15
C VAL A 6 -11.48 -30.05 4.90
N LEU A 7 -10.54 -29.81 5.81
CA LEU A 7 -10.43 -28.55 6.54
C LEU A 7 -10.12 -27.36 5.63
N VAL A 8 -9.23 -27.55 4.65
CA VAL A 8 -8.92 -26.53 3.63
C VAL A 8 -10.17 -26.23 2.79
N LYS A 9 -10.88 -27.25 2.29
CA LYS A 9 -12.12 -27.07 1.53
C LYS A 9 -13.20 -26.35 2.35
N ALA A 10 -13.37 -26.69 3.62
CA ALA A 10 -14.33 -26.03 4.50
C ALA A 10 -13.97 -24.56 4.77
N TYR A 11 -12.68 -24.25 4.96
CA TYR A 11 -12.19 -22.88 5.09
C TYR A 11 -12.47 -22.08 3.81
N PHE A 12 -12.11 -22.61 2.64
CA PHE A 12 -12.41 -21.97 1.36
C PHE A 12 -13.91 -21.73 1.17
N ARG A 13 -14.77 -22.72 1.46
CA ARG A 13 -16.23 -22.56 1.40
C ARG A 13 -16.78 -21.51 2.38
N ARG A 14 -16.06 -21.19 3.45
CA ARG A 14 -16.48 -20.14 4.39
C ARG A 14 -16.08 -18.73 3.90
N HIS A 15 -15.02 -18.62 3.12
CA HIS A 15 -14.41 -17.35 2.72
C HIS A 15 -14.57 -16.99 1.24
N TYR A 16 -15.03 -17.93 0.40
CA TYR A 16 -15.13 -17.70 -1.04
C TYR A 16 -16.05 -16.52 -1.38
N LEU A 17 -17.24 -16.44 -0.79
CA LEU A 17 -18.24 -15.43 -1.16
C LEU A 17 -17.71 -13.99 -1.05
N PRO A 18 -17.20 -13.51 0.11
CA PRO A 18 -16.69 -12.15 0.20
C PRO A 18 -15.46 -11.91 -0.70
N ILE A 19 -14.60 -12.90 -0.90
CA ILE A 19 -13.46 -12.78 -1.82
C ILE A 19 -13.94 -12.65 -3.26
N CYS A 20 -14.87 -13.52 -3.69
CA CYS A 20 -15.48 -13.45 -5.01
C CYS A 20 -16.19 -12.11 -5.24
N LEU A 21 -16.92 -11.60 -4.25
CA LEU A 21 -17.55 -10.28 -4.33
C LEU A 21 -16.51 -9.17 -4.52
N LEU A 22 -15.43 -9.16 -3.73
CA LEU A 22 -14.34 -8.17 -3.89
C LEU A 22 -13.68 -8.25 -5.27
N LEU A 23 -13.45 -9.46 -5.79
CA LEU A 23 -12.86 -9.67 -7.11
C LEU A 23 -13.84 -9.24 -8.22
N LEU A 24 -15.12 -9.54 -8.09
CA LEU A 24 -16.14 -9.15 -9.06
C LEU A 24 -16.39 -7.64 -9.07
N THR A 25 -16.30 -6.96 -7.92
CA THR A 25 -16.48 -5.51 -7.84
C THR A 25 -15.16 -4.77 -8.08
N TRP A 26 -14.30 -4.71 -7.05
CA TRP A 26 -13.03 -4.00 -7.09
C TRP A 26 -12.05 -4.61 -8.09
N GLY A 27 -11.99 -5.94 -8.21
CA GLY A 27 -11.12 -6.59 -9.18
C GLY A 27 -11.47 -6.20 -10.61
N SER A 28 -12.75 -6.26 -10.99
CA SER A 28 -13.22 -5.81 -12.31
C SER A 28 -12.97 -4.31 -12.53
N TYR A 29 -13.21 -3.48 -11.51
CA TYR A 29 -12.92 -2.04 -11.55
C TYR A 29 -11.44 -1.78 -11.82
N PHE A 30 -10.53 -2.41 -11.08
CA PHE A 30 -9.09 -2.24 -11.27
C PHE A 30 -8.61 -2.81 -12.61
N ILE A 31 -9.14 -3.94 -13.07
CA ILE A 31 -8.82 -4.48 -14.41
C ILE A 31 -9.21 -3.45 -15.47
N TYR A 32 -10.42 -2.91 -15.38
CA TYR A 32 -10.88 -1.86 -16.30
C TYR A 32 -9.97 -0.63 -16.26
N LEU A 33 -9.65 -0.14 -15.06
CA LEU A 33 -8.79 1.02 -14.88
C LEU A 33 -7.38 0.79 -15.44
N PHE A 34 -6.69 -0.27 -15.00
CA PHE A 34 -5.32 -0.59 -15.44
C PHE A 34 -5.23 -0.90 -16.95
N SER A 35 -6.33 -1.31 -17.60
CA SER A 35 -6.35 -1.49 -19.05
C SER A 35 -6.29 -0.17 -19.85
N ARG A 36 -6.58 0.97 -19.19
CA ARG A 36 -6.70 2.30 -19.82
C ARG A 36 -5.57 3.26 -19.45
N ILE A 37 -4.72 2.94 -18.47
CA ILE A 37 -3.72 3.87 -17.96
C ILE A 37 -2.53 4.10 -18.90
N LEU A 38 -2.26 3.20 -19.85
CA LEU A 38 -1.21 3.35 -20.86
C LEU A 38 -1.75 2.99 -22.24
N SER A 39 -1.47 3.82 -23.25
CA SER A 39 -1.81 3.50 -24.63
C SER A 39 -0.83 4.14 -25.61
N PHE A 40 -0.45 3.39 -26.65
CA PHE A 40 0.17 3.99 -27.83
C PHE A 40 -0.94 4.42 -28.79
N ARG A 41 -0.88 5.68 -29.22
CA ARG A 41 -1.70 6.24 -30.30
C ARG A 41 -0.78 6.68 -31.44
N PRO A 42 -1.31 6.89 -32.66
CA PRO A 42 -0.47 7.26 -33.82
C PRO A 42 0.40 8.51 -33.59
N ASP A 43 -0.04 9.40 -32.71
CA ASP A 43 0.57 10.69 -32.40
C ASP A 43 1.40 10.70 -31.10
N GLY A 44 1.43 9.60 -30.34
CA GLY A 44 2.27 9.55 -29.14
C GLY A 44 1.95 8.45 -28.14
N PHE A 45 2.69 8.49 -27.03
CA PHE A 45 2.48 7.62 -25.89
C PHE A 45 1.66 8.35 -24.82
N TYR A 46 0.50 7.79 -24.50
CA TYR A 46 -0.50 8.41 -23.64
C TYR A 46 -0.60 7.72 -22.29
N PHE A 47 -0.70 8.55 -21.25
CA PHE A 47 -0.88 8.15 -19.86
C PHE A 47 -2.28 8.58 -19.41
N GLY A 48 -3.02 7.68 -18.79
CA GLY A 48 -4.45 7.86 -18.49
C GLY A 48 -4.76 8.73 -17.27
N HIS A 49 -3.75 9.23 -16.56
CA HIS A 49 -3.91 10.08 -15.37
C HIS A 49 -2.65 10.91 -15.11
N GLU A 50 -2.78 12.10 -14.50
CA GLU A 50 -1.64 13.01 -14.25
C GLU A 50 -0.55 12.38 -13.38
N PHE A 51 -0.92 11.67 -12.31
CA PHE A 51 0.06 10.99 -11.45
C PHE A 51 0.73 9.79 -12.13
N ILE A 52 0.08 9.17 -13.13
CA ILE A 52 0.71 8.12 -13.95
C ILE A 52 1.72 8.78 -14.89
N TRP A 53 1.35 9.90 -15.51
CA TRP A 53 2.23 10.66 -16.37
C TRP A 53 3.51 11.13 -15.64
N SER A 54 3.43 11.49 -14.36
CA SER A 54 4.61 11.89 -13.59
C SER A 54 5.46 10.71 -13.09
N ASP A 55 4.84 9.64 -12.59
CA ASP A 55 5.55 8.55 -11.90
C ASP A 55 5.99 7.40 -12.82
N TRP A 56 5.17 7.03 -13.81
CA TRP A 56 5.45 5.86 -14.64
C TRP A 56 6.62 6.00 -15.61
N PRO A 57 6.99 7.19 -16.13
CA PRO A 57 8.23 7.32 -16.90
C PRO A 57 9.47 6.87 -16.11
N LEU A 58 9.52 7.12 -14.80
CA LEU A 58 10.58 6.63 -13.93
C LEU A 58 10.63 5.09 -13.93
N HIS A 59 9.49 4.48 -13.62
CA HIS A 59 9.33 3.04 -13.55
C HIS A 59 9.60 2.33 -14.90
N ILE A 60 9.15 2.91 -16.02
CA ILE A 60 9.40 2.40 -17.37
C ILE A 60 10.90 2.40 -17.68
N THR A 61 11.62 3.45 -17.28
CA THR A 61 13.07 3.54 -17.54
C THR A 61 13.86 2.52 -16.70
N ILE A 62 13.48 2.34 -15.44
CA ILE A 62 14.05 1.29 -14.57
C ILE A 62 13.77 -0.09 -15.18
N ALA A 63 12.51 -0.38 -15.53
CA ALA A 63 12.11 -1.65 -16.16
C ALA A 63 12.87 -1.89 -17.47
N THR A 64 13.09 -0.86 -18.28
CA THR A 64 13.85 -0.95 -19.54
C THR A 64 15.32 -1.31 -19.32
N THR A 65 15.91 -0.89 -18.19
CA THR A 65 17.25 -1.33 -17.78
C THR A 65 17.29 -2.84 -17.55
N PHE A 66 16.31 -3.38 -16.81
CA PHE A 66 16.15 -4.83 -16.64
C PHE A 66 15.74 -5.55 -17.94
N ALA A 67 15.10 -4.87 -18.89
CA ALA A 67 14.74 -5.48 -20.18
C ALA A 67 15.96 -5.61 -21.11
N THR A 68 16.76 -4.56 -21.23
CA THR A 68 17.70 -4.40 -22.36
C THR A 68 19.18 -4.50 -21.99
N LYS A 69 19.57 -4.23 -20.75
CA LYS A 69 20.99 -4.20 -20.34
C LYS A 69 21.45 -5.56 -19.80
N PRO A 70 22.71 -5.98 -20.00
CA PRO A 70 23.21 -7.20 -19.37
C PRO A 70 23.10 -7.12 -17.82
N PRO A 71 22.89 -8.25 -17.10
CA PRO A 71 22.68 -8.23 -15.65
C PRO A 71 23.75 -7.52 -14.83
N SER A 72 25.00 -7.51 -15.30
CA SER A 72 26.11 -6.78 -14.66
C SER A 72 25.93 -5.26 -14.61
N PHE A 73 24.99 -4.70 -15.38
CA PHE A 73 24.70 -3.26 -15.42
C PHE A 73 23.43 -2.85 -14.66
N TRP A 74 22.66 -3.78 -14.11
CA TRP A 74 21.32 -3.47 -13.55
C TRP A 74 21.34 -2.47 -12.38
N PHE A 75 22.44 -2.41 -11.63
CA PHE A 75 22.56 -1.58 -10.43
C PHE A 75 23.75 -0.63 -10.49
N THR A 76 24.36 -0.43 -11.66
CA THR A 76 25.61 0.35 -11.78
C THR A 76 25.37 1.85 -11.95
N TYR A 77 24.16 2.29 -12.26
CA TYR A 77 23.81 3.70 -12.43
C TYR A 77 22.32 3.95 -12.14
N HIS A 78 21.99 5.17 -11.71
CA HIS A 78 20.62 5.64 -11.64
C HIS A 78 20.13 6.08 -13.03
N PRO A 79 18.98 5.59 -13.53
CA PRO A 79 18.54 5.89 -14.90
C PRO A 79 18.20 7.36 -15.16
N PHE A 80 17.88 8.15 -14.11
CA PHE A 80 17.55 9.57 -14.21
C PHE A 80 18.61 10.53 -13.66
N TYR A 81 19.59 10.02 -12.91
CA TYR A 81 20.55 10.87 -12.22
C TYR A 81 21.97 10.43 -12.58
N ALA A 82 22.58 11.18 -13.49
CA ALA A 82 23.93 10.90 -13.96
C ALA A 82 24.92 10.95 -12.78
N GLY A 83 25.68 9.85 -12.58
CA GLY A 83 26.59 9.69 -11.44
C GLY A 83 25.91 9.23 -10.15
N GLY A 84 24.57 9.14 -10.13
CA GLY A 84 23.81 8.59 -9.01
C GLY A 84 23.87 7.07 -8.93
N GLN A 85 23.81 6.53 -7.72
CA GLN A 85 23.61 5.11 -7.47
C GLN A 85 22.13 4.73 -7.60
N MET A 86 21.85 3.49 -8.02
CA MET A 86 20.48 2.96 -8.08
C MET A 86 19.98 2.59 -6.68
N THR A 87 19.40 3.55 -5.97
CA THR A 87 18.87 3.34 -4.60
C THR A 87 17.34 3.38 -4.52
N TYR A 88 16.67 3.28 -5.67
CA TYR A 88 15.20 3.22 -5.76
C TYR A 88 14.70 1.77 -5.65
N PRO A 89 13.54 1.51 -5.02
CA PRO A 89 12.94 0.17 -4.96
C PRO A 89 12.62 -0.35 -6.35
N PHE A 90 13.21 -1.49 -6.73
CA PHE A 90 13.24 -1.91 -8.13
C PHE A 90 12.40 -3.16 -8.42
N VAL A 91 11.87 -3.86 -7.41
CA VAL A 91 11.27 -5.20 -7.62
C VAL A 91 10.07 -5.18 -8.57
N ALA A 92 9.18 -4.19 -8.45
CA ALA A 92 8.03 -4.06 -9.36
C ALA A 92 8.45 -3.81 -10.82
N ASP A 93 9.57 -3.09 -11.02
CA ASP A 93 10.10 -2.77 -12.33
C ASP A 93 10.94 -3.90 -12.90
N ALA A 94 11.66 -4.64 -12.06
CA ALA A 94 12.38 -5.84 -12.44
C ALA A 94 11.42 -6.93 -12.94
N ILE A 95 10.25 -7.12 -12.30
CA ILE A 95 9.22 -8.05 -12.81
C ILE A 95 8.81 -7.66 -14.23
N SER A 96 8.48 -6.39 -14.46
CA SER A 96 8.08 -5.89 -15.79
C SER A 96 9.22 -5.98 -16.81
N GLY A 97 10.43 -5.59 -16.44
CA GLY A 97 11.61 -5.64 -17.30
C GLY A 97 11.99 -7.07 -17.69
N LEU A 98 11.87 -8.03 -16.77
CA LEU A 98 12.09 -9.45 -17.06
C LEU A 98 11.02 -10.01 -18.01
N LEU A 99 9.75 -9.60 -17.86
CA LEU A 99 8.70 -9.94 -18.83
C LEU A 99 9.00 -9.36 -20.21
N MET A 100 9.49 -8.12 -20.29
CA MET A 100 9.95 -7.53 -21.55
C MET A 100 11.14 -8.28 -22.14
N ARG A 101 12.10 -8.68 -21.31
CA ARG A 101 13.28 -9.45 -21.73
C ARG A 101 12.92 -10.78 -22.38
N ILE A 102 11.86 -11.45 -21.92
CA ILE A 102 11.37 -12.70 -22.53
C ILE A 102 10.39 -12.46 -23.69
N GLY A 103 10.20 -11.22 -24.13
CA GLY A 103 9.49 -10.87 -25.37
C GLY A 103 8.13 -10.21 -25.20
N LEU A 104 7.68 -9.91 -23.98
CA LEU A 104 6.40 -9.23 -23.78
C LEU A 104 6.51 -7.73 -24.14
N PRO A 105 5.57 -7.14 -24.92
CA PRO A 105 5.62 -5.70 -25.20
C PRO A 105 5.52 -4.84 -23.94
N LEU A 106 6.00 -3.59 -24.00
CA LEU A 106 6.07 -2.66 -22.87
C LEU A 106 4.74 -2.55 -22.09
N ILE A 107 3.65 -2.19 -22.77
CA ILE A 107 2.35 -1.96 -22.11
C ILE A 107 1.86 -3.19 -21.32
N PRO A 108 1.71 -4.39 -21.93
CA PRO A 108 1.29 -5.56 -21.16
C PRO A 108 2.30 -5.96 -20.08
N ALA A 109 3.61 -5.74 -20.28
CA ALA A 109 4.62 -6.01 -19.26
C ALA A 109 4.54 -5.06 -18.04
N MET A 110 4.07 -3.84 -18.22
CA MET A 110 3.82 -2.89 -17.12
C MET A 110 2.46 -3.14 -16.45
N VAL A 111 1.42 -3.37 -17.25
CA VAL A 111 0.01 -3.44 -16.81
C VAL A 111 -0.34 -4.79 -16.16
N LEU A 112 0.04 -5.92 -16.76
CA LEU A 112 -0.35 -7.24 -16.27
C LEU A 112 0.16 -7.51 -14.84
N PRO A 113 1.42 -7.21 -14.48
CA PRO A 113 1.87 -7.35 -13.09
C PRO A 113 1.07 -6.49 -12.11
N SER A 114 0.71 -5.25 -12.49
CA SER A 114 -0.10 -4.37 -11.64
C SER A 114 -1.51 -4.94 -11.42
N ILE A 115 -2.15 -5.46 -12.48
CA ILE A 115 -3.44 -6.16 -12.39
C ILE A 115 -3.34 -7.38 -11.46
N LEU A 116 -2.35 -8.24 -11.65
CA LEU A 116 -2.18 -9.42 -10.79
C LEU A 116 -1.92 -9.01 -9.33
N THR A 117 -1.10 -7.98 -9.12
CA THR A 117 -0.77 -7.48 -7.78
C THR A 117 -2.00 -6.94 -7.07
N VAL A 118 -2.85 -6.14 -7.73
CA VAL A 118 -4.05 -5.61 -7.09
C VAL A 118 -5.10 -6.70 -6.81
N LEU A 119 -5.25 -7.69 -7.69
CA LEU A 119 -6.14 -8.84 -7.43
C LEU A 119 -5.67 -9.65 -6.22
N LEU A 120 -4.36 -9.90 -6.11
CA LEU A 120 -3.77 -10.54 -4.94
C LEU A 120 -3.88 -9.66 -3.68
N LEU A 121 -3.78 -8.34 -3.83
CA LEU A 121 -3.95 -7.39 -2.73
C LEU A 121 -5.37 -7.46 -2.15
N LEU A 122 -6.41 -7.57 -2.98
CA LEU A 122 -7.79 -7.74 -2.50
C LEU A 122 -7.94 -8.98 -1.62
N VAL A 123 -7.33 -10.10 -2.03
CA VAL A 123 -7.32 -11.33 -1.23
C VAL A 123 -6.51 -11.13 0.04
N SER A 124 -5.33 -10.54 -0.06
CA SER A 124 -4.43 -10.30 1.08
C SER A 124 -5.06 -9.40 2.14
N LEU A 125 -5.66 -8.28 1.73
CA LEU A 125 -6.41 -7.37 2.61
C LEU A 125 -7.53 -8.11 3.33
N TYR A 126 -8.30 -8.93 2.63
CA TYR A 126 -9.37 -9.71 3.24
C TYR A 126 -8.85 -10.68 4.29
N VAL A 127 -7.78 -11.42 3.98
CA VAL A 127 -7.19 -12.38 4.92
C VAL A 127 -6.60 -11.65 6.14
N PHE A 128 -5.91 -10.53 5.93
CA PHE A 128 -5.36 -9.69 7.00
C PHE A 128 -6.45 -9.14 7.92
N LEU A 129 -7.46 -8.48 7.36
CA LEU A 129 -8.54 -7.87 8.14
C LEU A 129 -9.42 -8.93 8.83
N TYR A 130 -9.64 -10.08 8.20
CA TYR A 130 -10.32 -11.20 8.85
C TYR A 130 -9.52 -11.76 10.03
N ALA A 131 -8.18 -11.84 9.92
CA ALA A 131 -7.33 -12.28 11.02
C ALA A 131 -7.43 -11.34 12.24
N LEU A 132 -7.66 -10.05 12.03
CA LEU A 132 -7.83 -9.05 13.08
C LEU A 132 -9.27 -9.04 13.65
N LEU A 133 -10.25 -8.88 12.76
CA LEU A 133 -11.65 -8.60 13.10
C LEU A 133 -12.46 -9.86 13.41
N ARG A 134 -11.99 -11.03 12.95
CA ARG A 134 -12.66 -12.34 13.10
C ARG A 134 -14.10 -12.38 12.56
N SER A 135 -14.49 -11.39 11.75
CA SER A 135 -15.80 -11.26 11.13
C SER A 135 -15.65 -11.05 9.62
N ARG A 136 -16.38 -11.85 8.83
CA ARG A 136 -16.34 -11.81 7.37
C ARG A 136 -16.94 -10.51 6.83
N SER A 137 -18.07 -10.10 7.40
CA SER A 137 -18.76 -8.85 7.01
C SER A 137 -17.94 -7.63 7.40
N ALA A 138 -17.33 -7.64 8.60
CA ALA A 138 -16.47 -6.52 9.03
C ALA A 138 -15.22 -6.38 8.15
N ALA A 139 -14.56 -7.50 7.80
CA ALA A 139 -13.41 -7.47 6.89
C ALA A 139 -13.81 -6.98 5.49
N TYR A 140 -14.93 -7.47 4.94
CA TYR A 140 -15.46 -7.00 3.67
C TYR A 140 -15.80 -5.51 3.70
N LEU A 141 -16.52 -5.05 4.73
CA LEU A 141 -16.92 -3.65 4.88
C LEU A 141 -15.70 -2.73 5.03
N ALA A 142 -14.71 -3.12 5.84
CA ALA A 142 -13.49 -2.34 6.04
C ALA A 142 -12.72 -2.10 4.73
N ILE A 143 -12.65 -3.10 3.84
CA ILE A 143 -12.01 -2.95 2.52
C ILE A 143 -12.79 -1.96 1.63
N ASN A 144 -14.12 -2.06 1.64
CA ASN A 144 -14.94 -1.12 0.87
C ASN A 144 -14.82 0.32 1.39
N LEU A 145 -14.81 0.50 2.71
CA LEU A 145 -14.58 1.82 3.33
C LEU A 145 -13.19 2.37 2.99
N PHE A 146 -12.16 1.51 2.97
CA PHE A 146 -10.81 1.90 2.59
C PHE A 146 -10.75 2.42 1.14
N PHE A 147 -11.35 1.70 0.18
CA PHE A 147 -11.30 2.10 -1.23
C PHE A 147 -12.25 3.23 -1.62
N LEU A 148 -13.42 3.32 -0.98
CA LEU A 148 -14.36 4.44 -1.22
C LEU A 148 -13.84 5.76 -0.64
N SER A 149 -12.79 5.72 0.19
CA SER A 149 -12.37 6.85 1.03
C SER A 149 -13.53 7.35 1.91
N ALA A 150 -13.30 8.36 2.74
CA ALA A 150 -14.35 8.84 3.67
C ALA A 150 -14.43 10.35 3.87
N GLY A 151 -13.67 11.11 3.09
CA GLY A 151 -13.73 12.56 3.12
C GLY A 151 -15.07 13.10 2.65
N PHE A 152 -15.32 14.37 3.00
CA PHE A 152 -16.51 15.10 2.59
C PHE A 152 -16.43 15.62 1.13
N GLY A 153 -15.48 15.15 0.32
CA GLY A 153 -15.35 15.53 -1.09
C GLY A 153 -16.62 15.29 -1.93
N PHE A 154 -17.46 14.32 -1.54
CA PHE A 154 -18.76 14.10 -2.18
C PHE A 154 -19.71 15.32 -2.08
N ILE A 155 -19.51 16.22 -1.11
CA ILE A 155 -20.28 17.46 -1.00
C ILE A 155 -19.97 18.35 -2.22
N HIS A 156 -18.70 18.46 -2.61
CA HIS A 156 -18.29 19.21 -3.80
C HIS A 156 -18.84 18.57 -5.07
N TYR A 157 -18.91 17.24 -5.12
CA TYR A 157 -19.56 16.52 -6.21
C TYR A 157 -21.06 16.83 -6.31
N ILE A 158 -21.80 16.76 -5.20
CA ILE A 158 -23.22 17.10 -5.18
C ILE A 158 -23.45 18.56 -5.59
N GLN A 159 -22.63 19.49 -5.06
CA GLN A 159 -22.68 20.90 -5.45
C GLN A 159 -22.44 21.09 -6.95
N HIS A 160 -21.48 20.36 -7.53
CA HIS A 160 -21.22 20.39 -8.96
C HIS A 160 -22.44 19.91 -9.78
N LEU A 161 -23.08 18.81 -9.39
CA LEU A 161 -24.29 18.32 -10.07
C LEU A 161 -25.47 19.30 -9.97
N ILE A 162 -25.64 19.97 -8.82
CA ILE A 162 -26.67 20.99 -8.63
C ILE A 162 -26.40 22.21 -9.53
N ASN A 163 -25.14 22.64 -9.61
CA ASN A 163 -24.74 23.83 -10.36
C ASN A 163 -24.64 23.58 -11.89
N GLN A 164 -24.51 22.33 -12.32
CA GLN A 164 -24.41 21.94 -13.73
C GLN A 164 -25.46 20.87 -14.08
N PRO A 165 -26.76 21.24 -14.07
CA PRO A 165 -27.83 20.31 -14.43
C PRO A 165 -27.64 19.81 -15.87
N GLY A 166 -27.51 18.49 -16.04
CA GLY A 166 -27.29 17.83 -17.33
C GLY A 166 -25.92 17.15 -17.50
N VAL A 167 -24.98 17.37 -16.57
CA VAL A 167 -23.73 16.60 -16.52
C VAL A 167 -24.03 15.15 -16.17
N ASN A 168 -23.42 14.20 -16.89
CA ASN A 168 -23.53 12.79 -16.55
C ASN A 168 -22.78 12.53 -15.23
N PRO A 169 -23.48 12.08 -14.17
CA PRO A 169 -22.87 11.87 -12.86
C PRO A 169 -21.72 10.86 -12.88
N PHE A 170 -21.69 9.95 -13.85
CA PHE A 170 -20.66 8.90 -13.97
C PHE A 170 -19.46 9.29 -14.83
N LEU A 171 -19.47 10.48 -15.47
CA LEU A 171 -18.40 10.95 -16.36
C LEU A 171 -17.75 12.25 -15.86
N SER A 172 -18.05 12.68 -14.62
CA SER A 172 -17.40 13.87 -14.07
C SER A 172 -15.95 13.55 -13.73
N GLU A 173 -15.01 14.27 -14.37
CA GLU A 173 -13.57 14.09 -14.20
C GLU A 173 -12.97 14.99 -13.11
N ALA A 174 -13.79 15.77 -12.40
CA ALA A 174 -13.30 16.73 -11.43
C ALA A 174 -12.78 16.05 -10.14
N PRO A 175 -11.65 16.49 -9.57
CA PRO A 175 -11.02 15.86 -8.42
C PRO A 175 -11.68 16.32 -7.11
N PHE A 176 -12.90 15.86 -6.83
CA PHE A 176 -13.70 16.35 -5.70
C PHE A 176 -13.12 16.10 -4.31
N GLY A 177 -12.15 15.18 -4.18
CA GLY A 177 -11.44 14.91 -2.94
C GLY A 177 -10.10 15.64 -2.81
N ARG A 178 -9.73 16.46 -3.79
CA ARG A 178 -8.49 17.25 -3.80
C ARG A 178 -8.70 18.54 -3.01
N PHE A 179 -7.80 18.80 -2.07
CA PHE A 179 -7.83 20.00 -1.23
C PHE A 179 -6.47 20.71 -1.28
N ASP A 180 -6.28 21.54 -2.31
CA ASP A 180 -5.02 22.22 -2.60
C ASP A 180 -4.52 23.10 -1.44
N GLN A 181 -5.44 23.72 -0.70
CA GLN A 181 -5.10 24.52 0.49
C GLN A 181 -4.41 23.72 1.59
N TYR A 182 -4.58 22.40 1.58
CA TYR A 182 -3.96 21.44 2.51
C TYR A 182 -2.86 20.62 1.84
N ALA A 183 -2.44 21.01 0.63
CA ALA A 183 -1.54 20.24 -0.21
C ALA A 183 -1.96 18.75 -0.28
N TRP A 184 -3.27 18.47 -0.29
CA TRP A 184 -3.84 17.13 -0.43
C TRP A 184 -4.28 16.95 -1.88
N TYR A 185 -3.33 16.60 -2.75
CA TYR A 185 -3.55 16.56 -4.21
C TYR A 185 -4.22 15.28 -4.69
N GLY A 186 -3.90 14.16 -4.05
CA GLY A 186 -4.44 12.85 -4.39
C GLY A 186 -5.74 12.62 -3.67
N SER A 187 -6.83 12.91 -4.37
CA SER A 187 -8.20 12.89 -3.88
C SER A 187 -8.54 11.67 -3.01
N ASN A 188 -8.06 10.49 -3.42
CA ASN A 188 -8.32 9.22 -2.76
C ASN A 188 -7.13 8.25 -2.92
N VAL A 189 -7.15 7.17 -2.13
CA VAL A 189 -6.06 6.16 -2.09
C VAL A 189 -5.83 5.44 -3.42
N ILE A 190 -6.86 5.29 -4.25
CA ILE A 190 -6.77 4.60 -5.55
C ILE A 190 -5.97 5.47 -6.51
N GLU A 191 -6.40 6.70 -6.66
CA GLU A 191 -5.84 7.69 -7.55
C GLU A 191 -4.43 8.11 -7.13
N ALA A 192 -4.21 8.34 -5.83
CA ALA A 192 -2.96 8.90 -5.31
C ALA A 192 -1.85 7.86 -5.15
N LEU A 193 -2.21 6.65 -4.70
CA LEU A 193 -1.24 5.66 -4.24
C LEU A 193 -1.28 4.37 -5.08
N LEU A 194 -2.42 3.69 -5.15
CA LEU A 194 -2.48 2.32 -5.71
C LEU A 194 -2.19 2.25 -7.21
N VAL A 195 -2.62 3.26 -7.96
CA VAL A 195 -2.53 3.26 -9.42
C VAL A 195 -1.22 3.89 -9.90
N PRO A 196 -0.78 5.05 -9.37
CA PRO A 196 0.50 5.64 -9.76
C PRO A 196 1.68 4.84 -9.23
N GLN A 197 1.73 4.62 -7.92
CA GLN A 197 2.91 4.07 -7.27
C GLN A 197 2.92 2.54 -7.34
N ARG A 198 3.52 1.99 -8.40
CA ARG A 198 3.61 0.53 -8.61
C ARG A 198 4.37 -0.17 -7.47
N ALA A 199 5.38 0.49 -6.93
CA ALA A 199 6.12 0.02 -5.76
C ALA A 199 5.20 -0.05 -4.52
N PHE A 200 4.38 0.97 -4.26
CA PHE A 200 3.41 0.98 -3.17
C PHE A 200 2.40 -0.17 -3.30
N LEU A 201 1.84 -0.40 -4.50
CA LEU A 201 0.87 -1.46 -4.74
C LEU A 201 1.43 -2.85 -4.37
N LEU A 202 2.65 -3.16 -4.81
CA LEU A 202 3.34 -4.41 -4.46
C LEU A 202 3.74 -4.45 -2.98
N GLY A 203 4.22 -3.33 -2.44
CA GLY A 203 4.59 -3.17 -1.04
C GLY A 203 3.43 -3.44 -0.09
N LEU A 204 2.25 -2.88 -0.39
CA LEU A 204 1.04 -3.08 0.40
C LEU A 204 0.56 -4.53 0.36
N LEU A 205 0.64 -5.19 -0.81
CA LEU A 205 0.37 -6.63 -0.93
C LEU A 205 1.29 -7.44 -0.02
N VAL A 206 2.60 -7.24 -0.15
CA VAL A 206 3.59 -8.03 0.60
C VAL A 206 3.51 -7.75 2.10
N ALA A 207 3.31 -6.49 2.50
CA ALA A 207 3.15 -6.11 3.91
C ALA A 207 1.92 -6.75 4.54
N THR A 208 0.75 -6.64 3.89
CA THR A 208 -0.50 -7.22 4.41
C THR A 208 -0.44 -8.75 4.44
N ALA A 209 0.20 -9.39 3.45
CA ALA A 209 0.40 -10.82 3.43
C ALA A 209 1.34 -11.27 4.56
N ALA A 210 2.47 -10.59 4.74
CA ALA A 210 3.42 -10.88 5.82
C ALA A 210 2.75 -10.76 7.20
N LEU A 211 2.01 -9.68 7.45
CA LEU A 211 1.30 -9.47 8.72
C LEU A 211 0.19 -10.50 8.95
N ALA A 212 -0.58 -10.86 7.92
CA ALA A 212 -1.61 -11.89 8.02
C ALA A 212 -1.01 -13.27 8.36
N ILE A 213 0.09 -13.63 7.70
CA ILE A 213 0.81 -14.88 7.95
C ILE A 213 1.42 -14.85 9.36
N PHE A 214 2.01 -13.74 9.79
CA PHE A 214 2.55 -13.57 11.14
C PHE A 214 1.47 -13.82 12.20
N ILE A 215 0.34 -13.11 12.12
CA ILE A 215 -0.76 -13.22 13.08
C ILE A 215 -1.27 -14.66 13.15
N ARG A 216 -1.53 -15.30 12.00
CA ARG A 216 -1.98 -16.70 11.98
C ARG A 216 -0.93 -17.65 12.57
N SER A 217 0.34 -17.43 12.26
CA SER A 217 1.43 -18.35 12.60
C SER A 217 1.87 -18.24 14.06
N ILE A 218 1.77 -17.05 14.68
CA ILE A 218 2.06 -16.89 16.11
C ILE A 218 1.00 -17.56 16.99
N HIS A 219 -0.27 -17.57 16.54
CA HIS A 219 -1.36 -18.30 17.20
C HIS A 219 -1.22 -19.80 17.02
N ASN A 220 -0.97 -20.26 15.79
CA ASN A 220 -0.89 -21.69 15.46
C ASN A 220 0.49 -22.31 15.75
N ARG A 221 1.45 -21.53 16.24
CA ARG A 221 2.84 -21.97 16.48
C ARG A 221 3.45 -22.62 15.23
N SER A 222 3.24 -22.01 14.07
CA SER A 222 3.83 -22.46 12.80
C SER A 222 5.19 -21.81 12.60
N ARG A 223 6.28 -22.59 12.74
CA ARG A 223 7.65 -22.10 12.49
C ARG A 223 7.82 -21.67 11.04
N ALA A 224 7.39 -22.51 10.10
CA ALA A 224 7.48 -22.23 8.67
C ALA A 224 6.73 -20.94 8.32
N GLY A 225 5.52 -20.73 8.85
CA GLY A 225 4.76 -19.52 8.59
C GLY A 225 5.41 -18.26 9.17
N LEU A 226 5.99 -18.32 10.37
CA LEU A 226 6.73 -17.18 10.94
C LEU A 226 7.98 -16.83 10.11
N ILE A 227 8.71 -17.84 9.65
CA ILE A 227 9.86 -17.65 8.75
C ILE A 227 9.39 -17.03 7.43
N THR A 228 8.33 -17.55 6.81
CA THR A 228 7.76 -16.96 5.58
C THR A 228 7.37 -15.51 5.78
N ALA A 229 6.67 -15.17 6.87
CA ALA A 229 6.30 -13.79 7.18
C ALA A 229 7.54 -12.91 7.36
N GLY A 230 8.58 -13.41 8.02
CA GLY A 230 9.84 -12.68 8.22
C GLY A 230 10.58 -12.43 6.92
N VAL A 231 10.65 -13.44 6.03
CA VAL A 231 11.23 -13.29 4.68
C VAL A 231 10.49 -12.23 3.87
N LEU A 232 9.15 -12.29 3.83
CA LEU A 232 8.34 -11.31 3.11
C LEU A 232 8.54 -9.89 3.65
N ALA A 233 8.50 -9.71 4.98
CA ALA A 233 8.76 -8.42 5.61
C ALA A 233 10.21 -7.94 5.35
N GLY A 234 11.17 -8.86 5.37
CA GLY A 234 12.58 -8.59 5.10
C GLY A 234 12.86 -8.13 3.67
N CYS A 235 12.05 -8.53 2.69
CA CYS A 235 12.16 -8.09 1.29
C CYS A 235 11.59 -6.69 1.04
N LEU A 236 10.79 -6.14 1.96
CA LEU A 236 10.13 -4.85 1.75
C LEU A 236 11.08 -3.66 1.47
N PRO A 237 12.31 -3.55 1.99
CA PRO A 237 13.19 -2.41 1.68
C PRO A 237 13.43 -2.19 0.18
N ILE A 238 13.55 -3.25 -0.62
CA ILE A 238 13.76 -3.16 -2.08
C ILE A 238 12.44 -3.20 -2.87
N ILE A 239 11.31 -3.48 -2.21
CA ILE A 239 9.98 -3.46 -2.80
C ILE A 239 9.35 -2.09 -2.63
N HIS A 240 9.26 -1.61 -1.38
CA HIS A 240 8.71 -0.32 -1.00
C HIS A 240 9.09 0.09 0.45
N PRO A 241 9.95 1.11 0.66
CA PRO A 241 10.45 1.54 1.96
C PRO A 241 9.37 1.99 2.95
N HIS A 242 8.32 2.69 2.53
CA HIS A 242 7.28 3.11 3.47
C HIS A 242 6.44 1.92 3.96
N SER A 243 6.17 0.94 3.09
CA SER A 243 5.54 -0.31 3.51
C SER A 243 6.44 -1.09 4.46
N PHE A 244 7.77 -1.04 4.26
CA PHE A 244 8.73 -1.60 5.23
C PHE A 244 8.62 -0.92 6.58
N ILE A 245 8.70 0.42 6.66
CA ILE A 245 8.61 1.19 7.91
C ILE A 245 7.29 0.88 8.63
N ALA A 246 6.15 0.94 7.93
CA ALA A 246 4.85 0.61 8.50
C ALA A 246 4.81 -0.83 9.04
N THR A 247 5.37 -1.79 8.31
CA THR A 247 5.45 -3.19 8.73
C THR A 247 6.35 -3.37 9.96
N VAL A 248 7.49 -2.66 10.05
CA VAL A 248 8.35 -2.67 11.23
C VAL A 248 7.59 -2.14 12.45
N VAL A 249 6.91 -0.99 12.34
CA VAL A 249 6.15 -0.42 13.47
C VAL A 249 5.03 -1.37 13.92
N ILE A 250 4.22 -1.88 12.97
CA ILE A 250 3.12 -2.80 13.29
C ILE A 250 3.63 -4.10 13.91
N SER A 251 4.66 -4.70 13.31
CA SER A 251 5.22 -5.96 13.80
C SER A 251 5.96 -5.80 15.14
N ALA A 252 6.58 -4.63 15.41
CA ALA A 252 7.19 -4.33 16.69
C ALA A 252 6.13 -4.28 17.81
N VAL A 253 5.03 -3.56 17.60
CA VAL A 253 3.93 -3.51 18.57
C VAL A 253 3.31 -4.90 18.76
N LEU A 254 3.11 -5.67 17.69
CA LEU A 254 2.66 -7.06 17.79
C LEU A 254 3.64 -7.93 18.60
N CYS A 255 4.96 -7.78 18.38
CA CYS A 255 5.97 -8.51 19.13
C CYS A 255 5.95 -8.15 20.62
N LEU A 256 5.73 -6.87 20.97
CA LEU A 256 5.53 -6.44 22.36
C LEU A 256 4.28 -7.10 22.97
N PHE A 257 3.18 -7.15 22.23
CA PHE A 257 1.97 -7.85 22.65
C PHE A 257 2.14 -9.36 22.80
N TYR A 258 3.19 -9.96 22.23
CA TYR A 258 3.47 -11.38 22.33
C TYR A 258 4.85 -11.67 22.94
N TRP A 259 5.41 -10.74 23.71
CA TRP A 259 6.80 -10.81 24.18
C TRP A 259 7.11 -12.08 24.98
N TRP A 260 6.12 -12.60 25.73
CA TRP A 260 6.23 -13.88 26.45
C TRP A 260 6.46 -15.09 25.53
N ARG A 261 6.22 -14.96 24.23
CA ARG A 261 6.49 -15.97 23.19
C ARG A 261 7.78 -15.68 22.41
N TRP A 262 8.75 -14.96 22.98
CA TRP A 262 9.97 -14.50 22.30
C TRP A 262 10.68 -15.57 21.44
N ARG A 263 10.76 -16.83 21.91
CA ARG A 263 11.37 -17.94 21.13
C ARG A 263 10.69 -18.17 19.79
N TRP A 264 9.36 -18.03 19.75
CA TRP A 264 8.58 -18.10 18.52
C TRP A 264 8.75 -16.83 17.69
N LEU A 265 8.76 -15.65 18.32
CA LEU A 265 8.98 -14.38 17.63
C LEU A 265 10.31 -14.35 16.88
N MET A 266 11.36 -15.02 17.39
CA MET A 266 12.65 -15.11 16.70
C MET A 266 12.57 -15.79 15.33
N HIS A 267 11.61 -16.69 15.11
CA HIS A 267 11.39 -17.28 13.78
C HIS A 267 10.87 -16.26 12.75
N PHE A 268 10.33 -15.12 13.19
CA PHE A 268 9.96 -13.99 12.34
C PHE A 268 11.05 -12.90 12.32
N VAL A 269 11.51 -12.48 13.51
CA VAL A 269 12.42 -11.34 13.68
C VAL A 269 13.77 -11.61 13.02
N LEU A 270 14.35 -12.80 13.18
CA LEU A 270 15.67 -13.12 12.60
C LEU A 270 15.67 -13.06 11.07
N PRO A 271 14.80 -13.80 10.34
CA PRO A 271 14.78 -13.70 8.88
C PRO A 271 14.43 -12.28 8.41
N ALA A 272 13.50 -11.58 9.08
CA ALA A 272 13.18 -10.20 8.74
C ALA A 272 14.39 -9.27 8.85
N ALA A 273 15.10 -9.30 9.99
CA ALA A 273 16.24 -8.43 10.25
C ALA A 273 17.44 -8.76 9.35
N VAL A 274 17.76 -10.04 9.15
CA VAL A 274 18.90 -10.46 8.31
C VAL A 274 18.66 -10.09 6.86
N ILE A 275 17.48 -10.39 6.32
CA ILE A 275 17.17 -10.11 4.91
C ILE A 275 17.02 -8.61 4.69
N SER A 276 16.27 -7.89 5.55
CA SER A 276 16.15 -6.44 5.39
C SER A 276 17.48 -5.72 5.56
N GLY A 277 18.29 -6.11 6.54
CA GLY A 277 19.62 -5.53 6.76
C GLY A 277 20.55 -5.75 5.57
N LEU A 278 20.59 -6.96 5.01
CA LEU A 278 21.38 -7.25 3.82
C LEU A 278 20.90 -6.47 2.60
N LEU A 279 19.60 -6.50 2.31
CA LEU A 279 19.04 -5.82 1.14
C LEU A 279 19.16 -4.30 1.25
N TYR A 280 18.96 -3.75 2.44
CA TYR A 280 19.21 -2.34 2.71
C TYR A 280 20.67 -1.99 2.48
N ALA A 281 21.61 -2.74 3.08
CA ALA A 281 23.04 -2.46 2.94
C ALA A 281 23.54 -2.55 1.49
N VAL A 282 22.98 -3.45 0.68
CA VAL A 282 23.40 -3.66 -0.71
C VAL A 282 22.77 -2.67 -1.68
N PHE A 283 21.48 -2.36 -1.52
CA PHE A 283 20.71 -1.64 -2.55
C PHE A 283 20.26 -0.24 -2.14
N ILE A 284 20.16 0.06 -0.84
CA ILE A 284 19.53 1.30 -0.36
C ILE A 284 20.53 2.20 0.38
N ALA A 285 21.47 1.60 1.12
CA ALA A 285 22.51 2.31 1.83
C ALA A 285 23.38 3.13 0.86
N GLY A 286 23.75 4.34 1.26
CA GLY A 286 24.51 5.26 0.41
C GLY A 286 23.65 6.05 -0.61
N GLY A 287 22.32 5.89 -0.57
CA GLY A 287 21.39 6.73 -1.33
C GLY A 287 21.47 8.21 -0.99
N ILE A 288 20.83 9.04 -1.81
CA ILE A 288 20.90 10.51 -1.71
C ILE A 288 20.41 10.97 -0.33
N GLN A 289 21.34 11.34 0.55
CA GLN A 289 21.03 11.96 1.84
C GLN A 289 20.97 13.46 1.66
N ILE A 290 19.76 14.00 1.61
CA ILE A 290 19.55 15.45 1.68
C ILE A 290 19.53 15.84 3.16
N SER A 291 20.27 16.88 3.55
CA SER A 291 20.42 17.34 4.94
C SER A 291 19.11 17.69 5.66
N HIS A 292 18.00 17.81 4.91
CA HIS A 292 16.66 18.12 5.41
C HIS A 292 15.61 17.07 5.04
N PHE A 293 16.01 15.82 4.76
CA PHE A 293 15.06 14.77 4.37
C PHE A 293 14.02 14.46 5.47
N MET A 294 14.41 14.58 6.73
CA MET A 294 13.52 14.43 7.88
C MET A 294 13.57 15.69 8.75
N SER A 295 12.41 16.26 9.06
CA SER A 295 12.32 17.48 9.88
C SER A 295 11.12 17.44 10.83
N TRP A 296 11.26 18.16 11.94
CA TRP A 296 10.14 18.36 12.87
C TRP A 296 9.15 19.35 12.26
N GLN A 297 7.95 18.86 11.91
CA GLN A 297 6.89 19.64 11.28
C GLN A 297 5.51 19.20 11.78
N PRO A 298 5.08 19.71 12.95
CA PRO A 298 3.76 19.40 13.50
C PRO A 298 2.62 19.94 12.64
N GLY A 299 1.59 19.11 12.48
CA GLY A 299 0.37 19.44 11.76
C GLY A 299 0.36 19.02 10.29
N TYR A 300 1.28 18.18 9.82
CA TYR A 300 1.42 17.84 8.40
C TYR A 300 1.59 19.12 7.56
N THR A 301 0.58 19.56 6.82
CA THR A 301 0.57 20.79 6.00
C THR A 301 -0.28 21.92 6.60
N SER A 302 -0.95 21.66 7.73
CA SER A 302 -1.84 22.63 8.38
C SER A 302 -1.09 23.85 8.90
N ARG A 303 -1.75 25.02 8.91
CA ARG A 303 -1.15 26.28 9.38
C ARG A 303 -1.35 26.55 10.86
N SER A 304 -2.32 25.88 11.48
CA SER A 304 -2.66 26.02 12.88
C SER A 304 -3.38 24.77 13.39
N PHE A 305 -3.55 24.64 14.70
CA PHE A 305 -4.27 23.52 15.29
C PHE A 305 -5.75 23.47 14.88
N SER A 306 -6.41 24.63 14.72
CA SER A 306 -7.79 24.67 14.22
C SER A 306 -7.85 24.22 12.76
N ASP A 307 -6.89 24.65 11.95
CA ASP A 307 -6.77 24.28 10.55
C ASP A 307 -6.51 22.77 10.38
N TRP A 308 -5.68 22.20 11.25
CA TRP A 308 -5.41 20.76 11.32
C TRP A 308 -6.68 19.92 11.53
N PHE A 309 -7.55 20.33 12.45
CA PHE A 309 -8.82 19.66 12.68
C PHE A 309 -9.75 19.75 11.47
N VAL A 310 -9.83 20.92 10.85
CA VAL A 310 -10.67 21.13 9.66
C VAL A 310 -10.16 20.30 8.48
N MET A 311 -8.85 20.28 8.26
CA MET A 311 -8.17 19.50 7.24
C MET A 311 -8.51 18.00 7.36
N TRP A 312 -8.26 17.37 8.51
CA TRP A 312 -8.59 15.95 8.69
C TRP A 312 -10.11 15.70 8.67
N GLY A 313 -10.91 16.68 9.09
CA GLY A 313 -12.36 16.64 8.95
C GLY A 313 -12.80 16.57 7.49
N TRP A 314 -12.17 17.31 6.58
CA TRP A 314 -12.46 17.23 5.14
C TRP A 314 -11.91 15.94 4.51
N ILE A 315 -10.68 15.55 4.85
CA ILE A 315 -9.97 14.43 4.22
C ILE A 315 -10.56 13.07 4.66
N TRP A 316 -10.88 12.88 5.94
CA TRP A 316 -11.40 11.61 6.48
C TRP A 316 -12.86 11.65 6.92
N GLY A 317 -13.50 12.83 6.91
CA GLY A 317 -14.91 12.97 7.24
C GLY A 317 -15.27 12.39 8.61
N MET A 318 -16.33 11.59 8.63
CA MET A 318 -16.79 10.93 9.85
C MET A 318 -15.95 9.70 10.25
N MET A 319 -15.02 9.21 9.41
CA MET A 319 -14.26 8.00 9.76
C MET A 319 -13.36 8.19 10.97
N LEU A 320 -12.69 9.35 11.10
CA LEU A 320 -11.82 9.61 12.25
C LEU A 320 -12.60 9.62 13.58
N PRO A 321 -13.68 10.41 13.76
CA PRO A 321 -14.46 10.38 15.00
C PRO A 321 -15.12 9.02 15.24
N LEU A 322 -15.62 8.34 14.21
CA LEU A 322 -16.18 6.99 14.35
C LEU A 322 -15.11 5.97 14.77
N ALA A 323 -13.88 6.08 14.28
CA ALA A 323 -12.77 5.24 14.71
C ALA A 323 -12.43 5.48 16.19
N VAL A 324 -12.37 6.75 16.63
CA VAL A 324 -12.13 7.10 18.03
C VAL A 324 -13.23 6.56 18.94
N ILE A 325 -14.50 6.79 18.59
CA ILE A 325 -15.67 6.26 19.30
C ILE A 325 -15.60 4.72 19.35
N GLY A 326 -15.32 4.09 18.21
CA GLY A 326 -15.18 2.64 18.10
C GLY A 326 -14.08 2.09 19.00
N VAL A 327 -12.95 2.78 19.13
CA VAL A 327 -11.88 2.43 20.06
C VAL A 327 -12.34 2.57 21.50
N ILE A 328 -12.93 3.71 21.88
CA ILE A 328 -13.37 3.98 23.27
C ILE A 328 -14.37 2.92 23.76
N PHE A 329 -15.41 2.62 22.96
CA PHE A 329 -16.46 1.69 23.36
C PHE A 329 -16.12 0.21 23.06
N GLY A 330 -15.24 -0.03 22.09
CA GLY A 330 -14.88 -1.37 21.61
C GLY A 330 -13.64 -1.97 22.25
N TRP A 331 -12.77 -1.18 22.89
CA TRP A 331 -11.43 -1.59 23.31
C TRP A 331 -11.38 -2.93 24.03
N LYS A 332 -12.25 -3.12 25.03
CA LYS A 332 -12.28 -4.36 25.85
C LYS A 332 -12.74 -5.59 25.07
N ARG A 333 -13.44 -5.41 23.95
CA ARG A 333 -13.93 -6.49 23.07
C ARG A 333 -12.92 -6.86 21.98
N PHE A 334 -11.93 -6.01 21.73
CA PHE A 334 -10.97 -6.20 20.67
C PHE A 334 -9.92 -7.26 21.04
N SER A 335 -9.58 -8.09 20.04
CA SER A 335 -8.48 -9.06 20.16
C SER A 335 -7.16 -8.34 20.47
N ALA A 336 -6.19 -9.08 21.02
CA ALA A 336 -4.83 -8.55 21.23
C ALA A 336 -4.21 -8.06 19.90
N ASP A 337 -4.40 -8.84 18.83
CA ASP A 337 -3.94 -8.49 17.48
C ASP A 337 -4.53 -7.15 17.01
N PHE A 338 -5.84 -6.97 17.16
CA PHE A 338 -6.50 -5.76 16.69
C PHE A 338 -6.11 -4.53 17.51
N ARG A 339 -5.97 -4.66 18.83
CA ARG A 339 -5.46 -3.59 19.70
C ARG A 339 -4.02 -3.20 19.32
N ALA A 340 -3.15 -4.16 19.05
CA ALA A 340 -1.78 -3.90 18.62
C ALA A 340 -1.75 -3.14 17.29
N VAL A 341 -2.55 -3.54 16.31
CA VAL A 341 -2.65 -2.83 15.02
C VAL A 341 -3.23 -1.42 15.17
N ILE A 342 -4.23 -1.22 16.05
CA ILE A 342 -4.77 0.12 16.35
C ILE A 342 -3.69 1.01 16.96
N ILE A 343 -2.93 0.51 17.95
CA ILE A 343 -1.84 1.27 18.58
C ILE A 343 -0.77 1.61 17.53
N ALA A 344 -0.35 0.65 16.71
CA ALA A 344 0.63 0.88 15.66
C ALA A 344 0.13 1.91 14.62
N GLY A 345 -1.14 1.84 14.23
CA GLY A 345 -1.77 2.82 13.35
C GLY A 345 -1.81 4.21 13.97
N ALA A 346 -2.15 4.33 15.25
CA ALA A 346 -2.11 5.60 15.96
C ALA A 346 -0.69 6.16 16.08
N LEU A 347 0.33 5.31 16.30
CA LEU A 347 1.74 5.71 16.30
C LEU A 347 2.18 6.23 14.92
N LEU A 348 1.84 5.53 13.84
CA LEU A 348 2.15 5.95 12.47
C LEU A 348 1.44 7.27 12.12
N PHE A 349 0.15 7.39 12.43
CA PHE A 349 -0.62 8.62 12.21
C PHE A 349 -0.03 9.80 12.99
N THR A 350 0.33 9.59 14.26
CA THR A 350 0.95 10.62 15.10
C THR A 350 2.32 11.01 14.54
N ALA A 351 3.15 10.03 14.16
CA ALA A 351 4.46 10.29 13.58
C ALA A 351 4.36 11.10 12.29
N GLY A 352 3.50 10.71 11.34
CA GLY A 352 3.31 11.44 10.08
C GLY A 352 2.67 12.82 10.25
N ASN A 353 2.02 13.09 11.39
CA ASN A 353 1.52 14.43 11.71
C ASN A 353 2.53 15.28 12.48
N LEU A 354 3.62 14.71 13.01
CA LEU A 354 4.62 15.46 13.80
C LEU A 354 5.94 15.64 13.06
N ILE A 355 6.24 14.72 12.15
CA ILE A 355 7.53 14.62 11.48
C ILE A 355 7.27 14.56 9.98
N LEU A 356 7.98 15.40 9.25
CA LEU A 356 8.14 15.29 7.81
C LEU A 356 9.22 14.24 7.53
N PHE A 357 8.86 13.15 6.83
CA PHE A 357 9.72 12.05 6.38
C PHE A 357 10.06 12.13 4.89
N GLN A 358 9.62 13.18 4.20
CA GLN A 358 9.78 13.37 2.76
C GLN A 358 10.28 14.79 2.44
N PRO A 359 10.96 15.02 1.31
CA PRO A 359 11.37 16.36 0.90
C PRO A 359 10.18 17.32 0.66
N ILE A 360 9.02 16.77 0.34
CA ILE A 360 7.79 17.52 0.04
C ILE A 360 6.72 17.11 1.05
N SER A 361 6.04 18.10 1.64
CA SER A 361 5.02 17.87 2.68
C SER A 361 3.81 17.08 2.21
N TRP A 362 3.41 17.23 0.94
CA TRP A 362 2.34 16.45 0.32
C TRP A 362 2.62 14.93 0.34
N ASP A 363 3.87 14.51 0.16
CA ASP A 363 4.24 13.08 0.06
C ASP A 363 4.37 12.38 1.43
N ASN A 364 4.29 13.14 2.52
CA ASN A 364 4.46 12.65 3.89
C ASN A 364 3.31 11.77 4.38
#